data_AF-M2PA83-F1
#
_entry.id   AF-M2PA83-F1
#
_cell.length_a   1.000
_cell.length_b   1.000
_cell.length_c   1.000
_cell.angle_alpha   90.00
_cell.angle_beta   90.00
_cell.angle_gamma   90.00
#
_symmetry.space_group_name_H-M   'P 1'
#
loop_
_entity.id
_entity.type
_entity.pdbx_description
1 polymer ?
#
loop_
_entity_poly.entity_id
_entity_poly.type
_entity_poly.pdbx_seq_one_letter_code
_entity_poly.pdbx_strand_id
1 'polypeptide(L)'
;MFARSAVVAFVALPLLAQTSFAQTCTRTYTVQDGDICDGISAAHNVSTYQLAVVNPSIDSECNNLQSGQSLCLGYEGEDCSTTHVVQLGDTCDDIAQTYGFNATILNNLNPQLDAQCDNLYVGEVVCVANNAAVPSPPAGSALPAATIPATAIPANPSATPAPTSAAAAAASSAASGDDDDDDSDLPYCDEL
;
A
#
# COMPACT_ATOMS: atom_id res chain seq x y z
N MET A 1 -17.21 -70.03 -23.21
CA MET A 1 -17.60 -68.67 -23.65
C MET A 1 -18.01 -67.87 -22.42
N PHE A 2 -17.11 -67.10 -21.80
CA PHE A 2 -17.51 -66.07 -20.82
C PHE A 2 -16.48 -64.93 -20.88
N ALA A 3 -16.78 -63.91 -21.69
CA ALA A 3 -16.01 -62.68 -21.76
C ALA A 3 -16.43 -61.77 -20.60
N ARG A 4 -15.48 -61.40 -19.74
CA ARG A 4 -15.69 -60.46 -18.63
C ARG A 4 -15.63 -59.05 -19.20
N SER A 5 -16.77 -58.38 -19.29
CA SER A 5 -16.83 -56.97 -19.67
C SER A 5 -16.39 -56.12 -18.48
N ALA A 6 -15.34 -55.32 -18.66
CA ALA A 6 -14.95 -54.27 -17.73
C ALA A 6 -15.66 -52.97 -18.14
N VAL A 7 -16.49 -52.44 -17.24
CA VAL A 7 -17.13 -51.12 -17.41
C VAL A 7 -16.16 -50.07 -16.87
N VAL A 8 -15.60 -49.25 -17.75
CA VAL A 8 -14.76 -48.10 -17.37
C VAL A 8 -15.69 -46.91 -17.17
N ALA A 9 -15.89 -46.48 -15.92
CA ALA A 9 -16.61 -45.27 -15.59
C ALA A 9 -15.72 -44.05 -15.83
N PHE A 10 -16.02 -43.27 -16.87
CA PHE A 10 -15.40 -41.96 -17.09
C PHE A 10 -16.00 -40.95 -16.10
N VAL A 11 -15.26 -40.63 -15.05
CA VAL A 11 -15.57 -39.51 -14.15
C VAL A 11 -15.24 -38.22 -14.90
N ALA A 12 -16.25 -37.56 -15.43
CA ALA A 12 -16.10 -36.22 -16.02
C ALA A 12 -15.92 -35.21 -14.88
N LEU A 13 -14.68 -34.75 -14.65
CA LEU A 13 -14.44 -33.61 -13.78
C LEU A 13 -14.91 -32.32 -14.48
N PRO A 14 -15.75 -31.50 -13.84
CA PRO A 14 -16.12 -30.20 -14.40
C PRO A 14 -14.88 -29.30 -14.43
N LEU A 15 -14.43 -28.95 -15.63
CA LEU A 15 -13.41 -27.94 -15.83
C LEU A 15 -14.04 -26.58 -15.53
N LEU A 16 -13.79 -26.03 -14.34
CA LEU A 16 -14.12 -24.65 -14.01
C LEU A 16 -13.24 -23.74 -14.88
N ALA A 17 -13.75 -23.39 -16.06
CA ALA A 17 -13.16 -22.36 -16.90
C ALA A 17 -13.34 -21.01 -16.17
N GLN A 18 -12.28 -20.55 -15.51
CA GLN A 18 -12.23 -19.21 -14.95
C GLN A 18 -12.10 -18.23 -16.14
N THR A 19 -13.20 -17.58 -16.50
CA THR A 19 -13.21 -16.54 -17.51
C THR A 19 -12.62 -15.27 -16.92
N SER A 20 -11.33 -15.02 -17.17
CA SER A 20 -10.70 -13.73 -16.92
C SER A 20 -11.20 -12.76 -17.99
N PHE A 21 -12.10 -11.85 -17.63
CA PHE A 21 -12.43 -10.73 -18.52
C PHE A 21 -11.22 -9.78 -18.53
N ALA A 22 -10.72 -9.46 -19.73
CA ALA A 22 -9.71 -8.42 -19.86
C ALA A 22 -10.35 -7.08 -19.44
N GLN A 23 -9.74 -6.40 -18.47
CA GLN A 23 -10.22 -5.09 -18.02
C GLN A 23 -10.08 -4.07 -19.16
N THR A 24 -11.12 -3.26 -19.38
CA THR A 24 -11.14 -2.26 -20.44
C THR A 24 -10.59 -0.95 -19.93
N CYS A 25 -9.49 -0.47 -20.51
CA CYS A 25 -8.97 0.86 -20.20
C CYS A 25 -9.88 1.95 -20.76
N THR A 26 -10.39 2.84 -19.91
CA THR A 26 -11.35 3.89 -20.30
C THR A 26 -10.67 5.25 -20.53
N ARG A 27 -9.53 5.47 -19.88
CA ARG A 27 -8.76 6.71 -19.97
C ARG A 27 -7.31 6.39 -20.22
N THR A 28 -6.71 7.07 -21.19
CA THR A 28 -5.31 6.87 -21.56
C THR A 28 -4.54 8.17 -21.53
N TYR A 29 -3.23 8.06 -21.35
CA TYR A 29 -2.28 9.16 -21.43
C TYR A 29 -1.07 8.76 -22.25
N THR A 30 -0.49 9.70 -22.98
CA THR A 30 0.76 9.49 -23.70
C THR A 30 1.88 10.22 -22.98
N VAL A 31 2.85 9.45 -22.48
CA VAL A 31 4.01 9.96 -21.74
C VAL A 31 4.76 10.99 -22.58
N GLN A 32 5.03 12.15 -21.98
CA GLN A 32 5.85 13.22 -22.51
C GLN A 32 7.27 13.13 -21.94
N ASP A 33 8.20 13.85 -22.56
CA ASP A 33 9.58 13.94 -22.07
C ASP A 33 9.60 14.67 -20.71
N GLY A 34 10.27 14.06 -19.72
CA GLY A 34 10.36 14.58 -18.35
C GLY A 34 9.19 14.25 -17.43
N ASP A 35 8.20 13.47 -17.88
CA ASP A 35 7.11 13.02 -17.03
C ASP A 35 7.58 12.05 -15.93
N ILE A 36 6.91 12.13 -14.79
CA ILE A 36 7.04 11.20 -13.65
C ILE A 36 5.64 10.76 -13.20
N CYS A 37 5.51 9.60 -12.56
CA CYS A 37 4.20 9.06 -12.17
C CYS A 37 3.38 10.03 -11.33
N ASP A 38 3.98 10.68 -10.33
CA ASP A 38 3.25 11.60 -9.44
C ASP A 38 2.76 12.85 -10.20
N GLY A 39 3.57 13.35 -11.14
CA GLY A 39 3.20 14.48 -11.99
C GLY A 39 2.02 14.14 -12.91
N ILE A 40 2.07 12.97 -13.57
CA ILE A 40 0.95 12.45 -14.38
C ILE A 40 -0.28 12.25 -13.49
N SER A 41 -0.10 11.65 -12.32
CA SER A 41 -1.16 11.34 -11.37
C SER A 41 -1.89 12.60 -10.91
N ALA A 42 -1.13 13.64 -10.56
CA ALA A 42 -1.66 14.92 -10.12
C ALA A 42 -2.36 15.66 -11.27
N ALA A 43 -1.79 15.66 -12.48
CA ALA A 43 -2.36 16.34 -13.63
C ALA A 43 -3.64 15.68 -14.15
N HIS A 44 -3.76 14.36 -13.99
CA HIS A 44 -4.85 13.59 -14.58
C HIS A 44 -5.88 13.07 -13.58
N ASN A 45 -5.75 13.35 -12.28
CA ASN A 45 -6.64 12.81 -11.23
C ASN A 45 -6.70 11.28 -11.28
N VAL A 46 -5.54 10.64 -11.17
CA VAL A 46 -5.39 9.20 -10.94
C VAL A 46 -4.48 9.03 -9.73
N SER A 47 -4.73 8.05 -8.86
CA SER A 47 -3.81 7.81 -7.75
C SER A 47 -2.51 7.17 -8.25
N THR A 48 -1.38 7.49 -7.61
CA THR A 48 -0.07 6.91 -7.97
C THR A 48 -0.13 5.38 -7.91
N TYR A 49 -0.85 4.84 -6.92
CA TYR A 49 -1.15 3.41 -6.82
C TYR A 49 -1.92 2.86 -8.01
N GLN A 50 -3.05 3.47 -8.37
CA GLN A 50 -3.88 3.01 -9.48
C GLN A 50 -3.07 3.01 -10.77
N LEU A 51 -2.33 4.10 -11.04
CA LEU A 51 -1.49 4.22 -12.23
C LEU A 51 -0.48 3.07 -12.33
N ALA A 52 0.18 2.71 -11.23
CA ALA A 52 1.15 1.61 -11.22
C ALA A 52 0.47 0.24 -11.37
N VAL A 53 -0.69 0.02 -10.74
CA VAL A 53 -1.41 -1.27 -10.82
C VAL A 53 -1.92 -1.55 -12.23
N VAL A 54 -2.50 -0.54 -12.90
CA VAL A 54 -3.09 -0.72 -14.24
C VAL A 54 -2.04 -0.71 -15.35
N ASN A 55 -0.78 -0.40 -15.04
CA ASN A 55 0.36 -0.48 -15.97
C ASN A 55 1.49 -1.32 -15.38
N PRO A 56 1.39 -2.67 -15.42
CA PRO A 56 2.38 -3.56 -14.79
C PRO A 56 3.80 -3.45 -15.34
N SER A 57 4.01 -2.74 -16.44
CA SER A 57 5.33 -2.43 -16.98
C SER A 57 6.05 -1.33 -16.21
N ILE A 58 5.34 -0.50 -15.43
CA ILE A 58 5.93 0.55 -14.60
C ILE A 58 6.59 -0.11 -13.38
N ASP A 59 7.83 0.27 -13.07
CA ASP A 59 8.50 -0.19 -11.85
C ASP A 59 8.09 0.62 -10.62
N SER A 60 8.47 0.13 -9.43
CA SER A 60 8.10 0.77 -8.16
C SER A 60 8.67 2.18 -7.98
N GLU A 61 9.77 2.50 -8.67
CA GLU A 61 10.43 3.81 -8.62
C GLU A 61 9.87 4.78 -9.68
N CYS A 62 9.00 4.29 -10.57
CA CYS A 62 8.50 4.98 -11.74
C CYS A 62 9.58 5.70 -12.56
N ASN A 63 10.75 5.06 -12.71
CA ASN A 63 11.88 5.65 -13.44
C ASN A 63 12.03 5.12 -14.87
N ASN A 64 11.16 4.20 -15.28
CA ASN A 64 11.22 3.51 -16.56
C ASN A 64 10.18 3.97 -17.59
N LEU A 65 9.53 5.12 -17.37
CA LEU A 65 8.61 5.71 -18.35
C LEU A 65 9.34 6.10 -19.63
N GLN A 66 8.76 5.77 -20.78
CA GLN A 66 9.31 6.14 -22.09
C GLN A 66 8.44 7.19 -22.78
N SER A 67 9.06 8.26 -23.28
CA SER A 67 8.33 9.25 -24.10
C SER A 67 7.62 8.57 -25.28
N GLY A 68 6.34 8.88 -25.47
CA GLY A 68 5.46 8.25 -26.46
C GLY A 68 4.79 6.95 -25.99
N GLN A 69 5.11 6.42 -24.81
CA GLN A 69 4.43 5.28 -24.22
C GLN A 69 2.96 5.65 -23.90
N SER A 70 2.03 4.75 -24.25
CA SER A 70 0.63 4.88 -23.86
C SER A 70 0.42 4.21 -22.50
N LEU A 71 -0.01 4.98 -21.50
CA LEU A 71 -0.42 4.51 -20.19
C LEU A 71 -1.94 4.41 -20.10
N CYS A 72 -2.42 3.39 -19.41
CA CYS A 72 -3.79 3.36 -18.92
C CYS A 72 -3.89 4.19 -17.64
N LEU A 73 -4.92 5.02 -17.50
CA LEU A 73 -5.16 5.79 -16.29
C LEU A 73 -6.23 5.16 -15.40
N GLY A 74 -7.10 4.31 -15.93
CA GLY A 74 -8.17 3.69 -15.17
C GLY A 74 -8.95 2.67 -16.00
N TYR A 75 -9.47 1.65 -15.33
CA TYR A 75 -10.33 0.64 -15.96
C TYR A 75 -11.80 1.02 -15.83
N GLU A 76 -12.64 0.44 -16.67
CA GLU A 76 -14.08 0.58 -16.59
C GLU A 76 -14.60 0.06 -15.24
N GLY A 77 -15.19 0.94 -14.43
CA GLY A 77 -15.70 0.61 -13.10
C GLY A 77 -14.66 0.60 -11.98
N GLU A 78 -13.36 0.71 -12.30
CA GLU A 78 -12.25 0.78 -11.34
C GLU A 78 -11.37 2.01 -11.67
N ASP A 79 -11.95 3.21 -11.52
CA ASP A 79 -11.27 4.48 -11.78
C ASP A 79 -11.57 5.51 -10.69
N CYS A 80 -10.55 5.83 -9.90
CA CYS A 80 -10.63 6.86 -8.88
C CYS A 80 -10.56 8.27 -9.48
N SER A 81 -11.73 8.86 -9.70
CA SER A 81 -11.87 10.18 -10.33
C SER A 81 -11.64 11.38 -9.40
N THR A 82 -11.56 11.16 -8.09
CA THR A 82 -11.27 12.21 -7.09
C THR A 82 -10.03 11.83 -6.31
N THR A 83 -9.00 12.67 -6.40
CA THR A 83 -7.71 12.43 -5.77
C THR A 83 -7.30 13.59 -4.87
N HIS A 84 -6.33 13.31 -4.01
CA HIS A 84 -5.67 14.29 -3.16
C HIS A 84 -4.17 14.20 -3.40
N VAL A 85 -3.53 15.35 -3.64
CA VAL A 85 -2.06 15.44 -3.77
C VAL A 85 -1.51 15.76 -2.40
N VAL A 86 -0.74 14.83 -1.84
CA VAL A 86 -0.18 14.91 -0.50
C VAL A 86 0.74 16.13 -0.37
N GLN A 87 0.55 16.86 0.70
CA GLN A 87 1.29 18.05 1.10
C GLN A 87 2.13 17.78 2.35
N LEU A 88 3.07 18.69 2.61
CA LEU A 88 3.87 18.63 3.82
C LEU A 88 2.97 18.86 5.05
N GLY A 89 3.05 17.95 6.01
CA GLY A 89 2.25 17.94 7.23
C GLY A 89 0.99 17.08 7.14
N ASP A 90 0.66 16.54 5.98
CA ASP A 90 -0.51 15.66 5.85
C ASP A 90 -0.31 14.33 6.60
N THR A 91 -1.41 13.84 7.15
CA THR A 91 -1.54 12.50 7.72
C THR A 91 -2.74 11.79 7.08
N CYS A 92 -2.77 10.46 7.11
CA CYS A 92 -3.94 9.72 6.64
C CYS A 92 -5.23 10.12 7.36
N ASP A 93 -5.15 10.40 8.67
CA ASP A 93 -6.31 10.81 9.45
C ASP A 93 -6.83 12.18 9.03
N ASP A 94 -5.95 13.15 8.75
CA ASP A 94 -6.34 14.49 8.33
C ASP A 94 -6.92 14.49 6.90
N ILE A 95 -6.29 13.72 5.99
CA ILE A 95 -6.80 13.51 4.63
C ILE A 95 -8.18 12.86 4.71
N ALA A 96 -8.32 11.73 5.41
CA ALA A 96 -9.60 11.03 5.51
C ALA A 96 -10.71 11.92 6.08
N GLN A 97 -10.43 12.65 7.17
CA GLN A 97 -11.37 13.58 7.78
C GLN A 97 -11.80 14.69 6.82
N THR A 98 -10.86 15.23 6.04
CA THR A 98 -11.13 16.27 5.03
C THR A 98 -12.17 15.82 4.01
N TYR A 99 -12.15 14.54 3.63
CA TYR A 99 -13.10 13.96 2.66
C TYR A 99 -14.29 13.24 3.32
N GLY A 100 -14.40 13.31 4.65
CA GLY A 100 -15.59 12.85 5.39
C GLY A 100 -15.63 11.34 5.68
N PHE A 101 -14.49 10.67 5.72
CA PHE A 101 -14.37 9.26 6.12
C PHE A 101 -13.20 9.03 7.09
N ASN A 102 -12.99 7.79 7.55
CA ASN A 102 -11.90 7.44 8.45
C ASN A 102 -10.70 6.84 7.69
N ALA A 103 -9.54 6.74 8.35
CA ALA A 103 -8.32 6.19 7.75
C ALA A 103 -8.51 4.77 7.18
N THR A 104 -9.38 3.94 7.77
CA THR A 104 -9.68 2.60 7.21
C THR A 104 -10.25 2.68 5.79
N ILE A 105 -11.16 3.62 5.53
CA ILE A 105 -11.70 3.82 4.18
C ILE A 105 -10.61 4.34 3.25
N LEU A 106 -9.75 5.25 3.73
CA LEU A 106 -8.62 5.75 2.94
C LEU A 106 -7.66 4.62 2.54
N ASN A 107 -7.28 3.72 3.45
CA ASN A 107 -6.41 2.58 3.15
C ASN A 107 -7.07 1.56 2.21
N ASN A 108 -8.40 1.39 2.27
CA ASN A 108 -9.10 0.55 1.30
C ASN A 108 -9.05 1.12 -0.13
N LEU A 109 -9.08 2.45 -0.25
CA LEU A 109 -8.91 3.15 -1.53
C LEU A 109 -7.44 3.24 -1.94
N ASN A 110 -6.51 3.10 -1.00
CA ASN A 110 -5.07 3.21 -1.22
C ASN A 110 -4.34 2.07 -0.51
N PRO A 111 -4.45 0.82 -1.02
CA PRO A 111 -3.90 -0.35 -0.36
C PRO A 111 -2.39 -0.32 -0.18
N GLN A 112 -1.67 0.55 -0.91
CA GLN A 112 -0.24 0.76 -0.71
C GLN A 112 0.09 1.45 0.61
N LEU A 113 -0.84 2.23 1.18
CA LEU A 113 -0.63 2.90 2.45
C LEU A 113 -0.62 1.87 3.58
N ASP A 114 0.42 1.91 4.40
CA ASP A 114 0.52 1.02 5.54
C ASP A 114 -0.47 1.43 6.65
N ALA A 115 -0.62 0.55 7.65
CA ALA A 115 -1.56 0.78 8.74
C ALA A 115 -1.17 1.93 9.69
N GLN A 116 0.10 2.32 9.72
CA GLN A 116 0.61 3.46 10.49
C GLN A 116 0.64 4.76 9.67
N CYS A 117 0.41 4.68 8.36
CA CYS A 117 0.56 5.77 7.41
C CYS A 117 1.95 6.44 7.47
N ASP A 118 3.00 5.67 7.72
CA ASP A 118 4.36 6.21 7.79
C ASP A 118 5.07 6.22 6.43
N ASN A 119 4.47 5.59 5.42
CA ASN A 119 4.94 5.59 4.04
C ASN A 119 4.39 6.71 3.13
N LEU A 120 3.74 7.73 3.69
CA LEU A 120 3.18 8.87 2.96
C LEU A 120 4.24 9.93 2.63
N TYR A 121 4.29 10.44 1.40
CA TYR A 121 5.28 11.44 0.97
C TYR A 121 4.68 12.60 0.16
N VAL A 122 5.34 13.76 0.23
CA VAL A 122 4.90 14.97 -0.47
C VAL A 122 4.91 14.74 -1.97
N GLY A 123 3.79 15.04 -2.62
CA GLY A 123 3.59 14.85 -4.06
C GLY A 123 2.92 13.53 -4.44
N GLU A 124 2.85 12.55 -3.53
CA GLU A 124 2.07 11.34 -3.76
C GLU A 124 0.61 11.70 -4.02
N VAL A 125 -0.05 10.96 -4.91
CA VAL A 125 -1.46 11.19 -5.23
C VAL A 125 -2.29 10.03 -4.72
N VAL A 126 -3.15 10.29 -3.75
CA VAL A 126 -4.02 9.29 -3.12
C VAL A 126 -5.46 9.40 -3.60
N CYS A 127 -6.13 8.27 -3.72
CA CYS A 127 -7.54 8.19 -4.05
C CYS A 127 -8.40 8.59 -2.86
N VAL A 128 -9.36 9.50 -3.08
CA VAL A 128 -10.28 9.99 -2.04
C VAL A 128 -11.74 10.04 -2.53
N ALA A 129 -12.03 9.34 -3.64
CA ALA A 129 -13.37 9.24 -4.17
C ALA A 129 -14.24 8.32 -3.30
N ASN A 130 -15.34 8.86 -2.76
CA ASN A 130 -16.32 8.05 -2.06
C ASN A 130 -16.84 6.93 -2.98
N ASN A 131 -16.79 5.69 -2.48
CA ASN A 131 -17.30 4.50 -3.17
C ASN A 131 -16.59 4.15 -4.49
N ALA A 132 -15.36 4.61 -4.71
CA ALA A 132 -14.56 4.10 -5.83
C ALA A 132 -14.15 2.65 -5.59
N ALA A 133 -14.24 1.82 -6.63
CA ALA A 133 -13.51 0.57 -6.68
C ALA A 133 -12.11 0.87 -7.19
N VAL A 134 -11.10 0.37 -6.49
CA VAL A 134 -9.70 0.52 -6.89
C VAL A 134 -9.18 -0.81 -7.41
N PRO A 135 -8.38 -0.79 -8.48
CA PRO A 135 -7.91 -2.01 -9.09
C PRO A 135 -7.03 -2.79 -8.11
N SER A 136 -7.23 -4.10 -8.08
CA SER A 136 -6.40 -5.00 -7.27
C SER A 136 -5.08 -5.34 -7.98
N PRO A 137 -3.96 -5.42 -7.25
CA PRO A 137 -2.70 -5.83 -7.84
C PRO A 137 -2.76 -7.32 -8.25
N PRO A 138 -1.91 -7.76 -9.18
CA PRO A 138 -1.81 -9.17 -9.53
C PRO A 138 -1.52 -10.03 -8.29
N ALA A 139 -2.18 -11.20 -8.19
CA ALA A 139 -2.02 -12.08 -7.06
C ALA A 139 -0.55 -12.52 -6.89
N GLY A 140 0.01 -12.29 -5.70
CA GLY A 140 1.40 -12.63 -5.38
C GLY A 140 2.43 -11.55 -5.74
N SER A 141 2.00 -10.41 -6.26
CA SER A 141 2.87 -9.24 -6.48
C SER A 141 2.92 -8.35 -5.22
N ALA A 142 4.06 -7.71 -4.99
CA ALA A 142 4.16 -6.63 -4.01
C ALA A 142 3.25 -5.47 -4.43
N LEU A 143 2.74 -4.73 -3.44
CA LEU A 143 1.97 -3.52 -3.70
C LEU A 143 2.91 -2.46 -4.31
N PRO A 144 2.57 -1.90 -5.48
CA PRO A 144 3.35 -0.80 -6.03
C PRO A 144 3.21 0.44 -5.13
N ALA A 145 4.24 1.30 -5.13
CA ALA A 145 4.29 2.54 -4.36
C ALA A 145 4.10 2.36 -2.83
N ALA A 146 4.36 1.17 -2.28
CA ALA A 146 4.23 0.91 -0.84
C ALA A 146 5.39 1.45 0.01
N THR A 147 6.42 2.05 -0.60
CA THR A 147 7.58 2.64 0.08
C THR A 147 7.81 4.05 -0.43
N ILE A 148 8.29 4.92 0.46
CA ILE A 148 8.70 6.29 0.10
C ILE A 148 9.89 6.21 -0.88
N PRO A 149 9.80 6.82 -2.07
CA PRO A 149 10.93 6.91 -3.00
C PRO A 149 12.12 7.60 -2.34
N ALA A 150 13.35 7.16 -2.61
CA ALA A 150 14.55 7.70 -1.96
C ALA A 150 14.77 9.21 -2.19
N THR A 151 14.16 9.76 -3.25
CA THR A 151 14.21 11.17 -3.61
C THR A 151 13.05 12.00 -3.03
N ALA A 152 12.03 11.35 -2.46
CA ALA A 152 10.85 12.00 -1.95
C ALA A 152 11.06 12.51 -0.51
N ILE A 153 10.29 13.54 -0.15
CA ILE A 153 10.26 14.09 1.21
C ILE A 153 9.06 13.46 1.94
N PRO A 154 9.27 12.80 3.11
CA PRO A 154 8.16 12.29 3.91
C PRO A 154 7.16 13.38 4.24
N ALA A 155 5.86 13.08 4.17
CA ALA A 155 4.80 14.05 4.44
C ALA A 155 4.83 14.49 5.91
N ASN A 156 5.11 13.57 6.82
CA ASN A 156 5.26 13.84 8.25
C ASN A 156 6.59 13.29 8.79
N PRO A 157 7.70 14.04 8.70
CA PRO A 157 9.01 13.60 9.17
C PRO A 157 9.13 13.54 10.71
N SER A 158 8.14 14.04 11.46
CA SER A 158 8.06 13.92 12.92
C SER A 158 7.31 12.68 13.40
N ALA A 159 6.69 11.91 12.48
CA ALA A 159 6.32 10.54 12.80
C ALA A 159 7.63 9.76 13.01
N THR A 160 7.96 9.48 14.26
CA THR A 160 9.11 8.63 14.62
C THR A 160 9.08 7.40 13.73
N PRO A 161 10.09 7.14 12.88
CA PRO A 161 10.08 5.96 12.02
C PRO A 161 9.92 4.73 12.92
N ALA A 162 8.92 3.90 12.62
CA ALA A 162 8.79 2.62 13.29
C ALA A 162 10.12 1.87 13.13
N PRO A 163 10.69 1.27 14.20
CA PRO A 163 11.89 0.48 14.05
C PRO A 163 11.59 -0.63 13.05
N THR A 164 12.25 -0.58 11.89
CA THR A 164 12.27 -1.66 10.92
C THR A 164 12.49 -2.97 11.68
N SER A 165 11.56 -3.91 11.59
CA SER A 165 11.59 -5.19 12.29
C SER A 165 12.64 -6.16 11.70
N ALA A 166 13.87 -5.68 11.53
CA ALA A 166 15.03 -6.44 11.10
C ALA A 166 16.00 -6.75 12.26
N ALA A 167 15.61 -6.51 13.51
CA ALA A 167 16.38 -6.92 14.68
C ALA A 167 15.48 -7.27 15.88
N ALA A 168 14.53 -8.19 15.68
CA ALA A 168 13.91 -8.94 16.78
C ALA A 168 14.46 -10.37 16.81
N ALA A 169 15.77 -10.49 16.96
CA ALA A 169 16.42 -11.72 17.40
C ALA A 169 17.67 -11.34 18.19
N ALA A 170 17.76 -11.90 19.40
CA ALA A 170 18.85 -11.77 20.37
C ALA A 170 18.89 -10.48 21.21
N ALA A 171 18.15 -10.49 22.32
CA ALA A 171 18.74 -10.25 23.64
C ALA A 171 17.74 -10.60 24.75
N SER A 172 17.63 -11.88 25.11
CA SER A 172 17.20 -12.25 26.45
C SER A 172 18.02 -13.43 26.93
N SER A 173 18.57 -13.29 28.14
CA SER A 173 19.21 -14.29 29.01
C SER A 173 20.73 -14.50 28.89
N ALA A 174 21.49 -13.72 29.67
CA ALA A 174 22.63 -14.10 30.51
C ALA A 174 23.19 -12.81 31.15
N ALA A 175 23.57 -12.67 32.42
CA ALA A 175 23.46 -13.45 33.65
C ALA A 175 23.86 -12.50 34.81
N SER A 176 23.29 -12.72 36.00
CA SER A 176 23.87 -12.54 37.36
C SER A 176 24.87 -11.42 37.68
N GLY A 177 24.59 -10.69 38.77
CA GLY A 177 25.60 -9.96 39.55
C GLY A 177 24.96 -9.13 40.65
N ASP A 178 25.06 -9.64 41.87
CA ASP A 178 24.71 -9.01 43.16
C ASP A 178 25.44 -7.68 43.40
N ASP A 179 24.87 -6.83 44.26
CA ASP A 179 25.52 -6.23 45.44
C ASP A 179 24.86 -4.88 45.82
N ASP A 180 24.21 -4.91 46.99
CA ASP A 180 24.25 -3.92 48.07
C ASP A 180 24.34 -2.42 47.71
N ASP A 181 23.26 -1.70 48.00
CA ASP A 181 23.36 -0.35 48.56
C ASP A 181 22.27 -0.16 49.62
N ASP A 182 22.74 -0.10 50.87
CA ASP A 182 22.06 0.43 52.05
C ASP A 182 21.41 1.79 51.73
N ASP A 183 20.09 1.90 51.89
CA ASP A 183 19.47 3.19 52.16
C ASP A 183 18.82 3.14 53.54
N SER A 184 19.50 3.85 54.42
CA SER A 184 19.24 4.01 55.83
C SER A 184 18.05 4.96 56.07
N ASP A 185 17.52 4.86 57.29
CA ASP A 185 16.84 5.96 57.98
C ASP A 185 15.39 6.30 57.58
N LEU A 186 14.47 5.51 58.13
CA LEU A 186 13.13 6.01 58.52
C LEU A 186 13.14 6.43 60.00
N PRO A 187 13.34 7.73 60.33
CA PRO A 187 13.01 8.24 61.64
C PRO A 187 11.52 8.58 61.70
N TYR A 188 10.86 7.96 62.67
CA TYR A 188 9.62 8.42 63.30
C TYR A 188 9.60 9.94 63.47
N CYS A 189 8.49 10.59 63.08
CA CYS A 189 8.05 11.84 63.67
C CYS A 189 6.54 11.76 63.91
N ASP A 190 6.21 11.85 65.19
CA ASP A 190 4.93 11.76 65.83
C ASP A 190 4.01 12.98 65.59
N GLU A 191 2.77 12.84 66.08
CA GLU A 191 1.82 13.87 66.53
C GLU A 191 0.95 14.58 65.48
N LEU A 192 -0.31 14.15 65.33
CA LEU A 192 -1.51 14.68 66.05
C LEU A 192 -2.79 13.94 65.62
#